data_AF-A0A947CN64-F1
#
_entry.id   AF-A0A947CN64-F1
#
_cell.length_a   1.000
_cell.length_b   1.000
_cell.length_c   1.000
_cell.angle_alpha   90.00
_cell.angle_beta   90.00
_cell.angle_gamma   90.00
#
_symmetry.space_group_name_H-M   'P 1'
#
loop_
_entity.id
_entity.type
_entity.pdbx_description
1 polymer ?
#
loop_
_entity_poly.entity_id
_entity_poly.type
_entity_poly.pdbx_seq_one_letter_code
_entity_poly.pdbx_strand_id
1 'polypeptide(L)'
;MRIGIVGAGMIGGTLAKLWQRAGHQIMLSSRSGSAGEKASALGKGVSAGKPAKAAEFGEVVVLAVPMRAVPDLGAELAPIVAGKIVIDTGNAIARRDGKLAQEALAGPGSGAFTAKHVPGARVVKAFNTVYFKDMLTERKRKKRIAVPLAGDSDAVGVVEQLVEDAGMAPVVVGPLEAARRFDHGTEVWNKGMTAAELRRALFRRDQPEGELVVYRSHLIDESVFTHGFPERHGGLSKDLRTSLNVGYRWGDDESVVIDNRRLVAQSVGYDPQQLVVTKHVHGTRVWTVGGELPDPPEYDGLVTDQVGPVLGAFAADCVPIVFGDPDARVCGALHAGWRGTVNGAAVEVVKAMKALGADPERIRVALGPSIGPCCFEVGPEVVAEFRSKLGEVAGLVVAGPNKEHIDLRIANRFLLERAGVAPEHIDDSPPCTKCNPERFFSYRRDGFLGGVHMGFIGLR
;
A
#
# COMPACT_ATOMS: atom_id res chain seq x y z
N MET A 1 -13.44 14.12 24.92
CA MET A 1 -14.61 13.21 24.77
C MET A 1 -14.88 12.45 26.06
N ARG A 2 -16.03 11.77 26.15
CA ARG A 2 -16.40 10.90 27.28
C ARG A 2 -16.00 9.45 27.00
N ILE A 3 -15.25 8.85 27.92
CA ILE A 3 -14.74 7.48 27.79
C ILE A 3 -15.26 6.61 28.94
N GLY A 4 -15.97 5.55 28.60
CA GLY A 4 -16.41 4.53 29.54
C GLY A 4 -15.41 3.39 29.63
N ILE A 5 -14.85 3.09 30.79
CA ILE A 5 -13.86 2.00 30.93
C ILE A 5 -14.47 0.86 31.75
N VAL A 6 -14.75 -0.25 31.08
CA VAL A 6 -15.21 -1.50 31.69
C VAL A 6 -14.02 -2.33 32.11
N GLY A 7 -13.69 -2.27 33.40
CA GLY A 7 -12.56 -2.97 34.00
C GLY A 7 -11.49 -2.02 34.52
N ALA A 8 -11.60 -1.65 35.80
CA ALA A 8 -10.63 -0.80 36.51
C ALA A 8 -9.33 -1.55 36.89
N GLY A 9 -8.89 -2.53 36.10
CA GLY A 9 -7.68 -3.32 36.33
C GLY A 9 -6.39 -2.54 36.06
N MET A 10 -5.30 -3.25 35.74
CA MET A 10 -4.00 -2.63 35.47
C MET A 10 -4.04 -1.76 34.20
N ILE A 11 -4.63 -2.29 33.11
CA ILE A 11 -4.76 -1.55 31.83
C ILE A 11 -5.79 -0.43 31.96
N GLY A 12 -7.04 -0.74 32.30
CA GLY A 12 -8.10 0.27 32.36
C GLY A 12 -7.82 1.41 33.34
N GLY A 13 -7.25 1.13 34.51
CA GLY A 13 -6.84 2.18 35.45
C GLY A 13 -5.66 3.03 34.94
N THR A 14 -4.75 2.44 34.18
CA THR A 14 -3.62 3.17 33.58
C THR A 14 -4.11 4.09 32.45
N LEU A 15 -4.95 3.58 31.56
CA LEU A 15 -5.56 4.37 30.49
C LEU A 15 -6.42 5.50 31.02
N ALA A 16 -7.21 5.27 32.08
CA ALA A 16 -7.96 6.32 32.76
C ALA A 16 -7.07 7.49 33.20
N LYS A 17 -5.90 7.20 33.78
CA LYS A 17 -4.92 8.21 34.21
C LYS A 17 -4.34 8.98 33.01
N LEU A 18 -4.00 8.28 31.93
CA LEU A 18 -3.40 8.90 30.75
C LEU A 18 -4.40 9.81 30.04
N TRP A 19 -5.61 9.33 29.78
CA TRP A 19 -6.65 10.13 29.13
C TRP A 19 -7.22 11.23 30.00
N GLN A 20 -7.32 11.05 31.33
CA GLN A 20 -7.67 12.16 32.20
C GLN A 20 -6.66 13.32 32.10
N ARG A 21 -5.36 13.01 32.01
CA ARG A 21 -4.31 14.03 31.81
C ARG A 21 -4.37 14.70 30.44
N ALA A 22 -4.89 14.01 29.42
CA ALA A 22 -5.16 14.58 28.11
C ALA A 22 -6.50 15.35 28.04
N GLY A 23 -7.23 15.45 29.16
CA GLY A 23 -8.46 16.27 29.26
C GLY A 23 -9.75 15.53 28.95
N HIS A 24 -9.74 14.19 28.84
CA HIS A 24 -10.94 13.40 28.63
C HIS A 24 -11.71 13.19 29.94
N GLN A 25 -13.03 13.05 29.84
CA GLN A 25 -13.86 12.68 30.97
C GLN A 25 -14.00 11.16 31.01
N ILE A 26 -13.73 10.55 32.17
CA ILE A 26 -13.64 9.10 32.32
C ILE A 26 -14.68 8.60 33.31
N MET A 27 -15.35 7.49 32.99
CA MET A 27 -16.09 6.70 33.97
C MET A 27 -15.47 5.31 34.06
N LEU A 28 -14.83 5.00 35.19
CA LEU A 28 -14.28 3.68 35.49
C LEU A 28 -15.37 2.76 36.04
N SER A 29 -15.35 1.49 35.67
CA SER A 29 -16.20 0.49 36.32
C SER A 29 -15.46 -0.78 36.69
N SER A 30 -16.00 -1.47 37.69
CA SER A 30 -15.47 -2.73 38.20
C SER A 30 -16.61 -3.55 38.82
N ARG A 31 -16.49 -4.87 38.84
CA ARG A 31 -17.43 -5.75 39.56
C ARG A 31 -17.17 -5.79 41.07
N SER A 32 -15.92 -5.56 41.49
CA SER A 32 -15.46 -5.71 42.87
C SER A 32 -15.35 -4.39 43.65
N GLY A 33 -15.89 -3.28 43.13
CA GLY A 33 -15.88 -1.96 43.80
C GLY A 33 -14.58 -1.15 43.66
N SER A 34 -13.49 -1.72 43.13
CA SER A 34 -12.17 -1.07 43.02
C SER A 34 -12.14 0.18 42.12
N ALA A 35 -13.18 0.39 41.31
CA ALA A 35 -13.31 1.61 40.50
C ALA A 35 -13.45 2.89 41.35
N GLY A 36 -14.11 2.82 42.51
CA GLY A 36 -14.37 3.99 43.35
C GLY A 36 -13.09 4.60 43.93
N GLU A 37 -12.22 3.75 44.50
CA GLU A 37 -10.92 4.15 45.02
C GLU A 37 -10.02 4.75 43.94
N LYS A 38 -9.99 4.12 42.76
CA LYS A 38 -9.19 4.62 41.62
C LYS A 38 -9.70 5.95 41.07
N ALA A 39 -11.02 6.11 40.93
CA ALA A 39 -11.60 7.37 40.51
C ALA A 39 -11.28 8.48 41.51
N SER A 40 -11.43 8.21 42.80
CA SER A 40 -11.10 9.16 43.87
C SER A 40 -9.62 9.56 43.85
N ALA A 41 -8.71 8.61 43.63
CA ALA A 41 -7.28 8.89 43.54
C ALA A 41 -6.87 9.69 42.29
N LEU A 42 -7.61 9.56 41.18
CA LEU A 42 -7.37 10.34 39.96
C LEU A 42 -8.00 11.74 40.02
N GLY A 43 -9.06 11.91 40.79
CA GLY A 43 -9.68 13.20 41.07
C GLY A 43 -10.53 13.74 39.93
N LYS A 44 -10.44 15.04 39.68
CA LYS A 44 -11.33 15.77 38.76
C LYS A 44 -11.30 15.16 37.35
N GLY A 45 -12.49 14.96 36.79
CA GLY A 45 -12.69 14.39 35.45
C GLY A 45 -12.82 12.87 35.42
N VAL A 46 -12.71 12.18 36.57
CA VAL A 46 -12.91 10.73 36.69
C VAL A 46 -14.04 10.44 37.66
N SER A 47 -14.99 9.60 37.22
CA SER A 47 -16.06 9.06 38.04
C SER A 47 -16.01 7.53 38.05
N ALA A 48 -16.77 6.90 38.95
CA ALA A 48 -16.89 5.46 39.04
C ALA A 48 -18.36 5.00 38.95
N GLY A 49 -18.59 3.84 38.35
CA GLY A 49 -19.93 3.27 38.24
C GLY A 49 -19.91 1.76 37.98
N LYS A 50 -21.10 1.20 37.74
CA LYS A 50 -21.26 -0.18 37.25
C LYS A 50 -20.90 -0.26 35.74
N PRO A 51 -20.57 -1.45 35.21
CA PRO A 51 -20.26 -1.65 33.79
C PRO A 51 -21.23 -0.99 32.81
N ALA A 52 -22.54 -1.25 32.93
CA ALA A 52 -23.56 -0.59 32.10
C ALA A 52 -23.49 0.95 32.15
N LYS A 53 -23.33 1.54 33.34
CA LYS A 53 -23.26 3.00 33.49
C LYS A 53 -22.03 3.60 32.83
N ALA A 54 -20.88 2.92 32.91
CA ALA A 54 -19.69 3.35 32.18
C ALA A 54 -19.90 3.26 30.66
N ALA A 55 -20.52 2.18 30.17
CA ALA A 55 -20.83 2.03 28.75
C ALA A 55 -21.85 3.05 28.24
N GLU A 56 -22.86 3.43 29.05
CA GLU A 56 -23.80 4.51 28.74
C GLU A 56 -23.08 5.86 28.65
N PHE A 57 -22.22 6.16 29.62
CA PHE A 57 -21.46 7.41 29.71
C PHE A 57 -20.51 7.63 28.52
N GLY A 58 -19.84 6.57 28.08
CA GLY A 58 -18.83 6.64 27.03
C GLY A 58 -19.41 6.86 25.64
N GLU A 59 -18.81 7.79 24.90
CA GLU A 59 -18.88 7.86 23.43
C GLU A 59 -18.00 6.76 22.82
N VAL A 60 -16.87 6.51 23.48
CA VAL A 60 -16.00 5.35 23.29
C VAL A 60 -16.03 4.51 24.56
N VAL A 61 -16.13 3.20 24.41
CA VAL A 61 -16.14 2.24 25.53
C VAL A 61 -14.91 1.36 25.45
N VAL A 62 -14.20 1.19 26.56
CA VAL A 62 -13.00 0.32 26.64
C VAL A 62 -13.35 -0.94 27.39
N LEU A 63 -13.12 -2.09 26.76
CA LEU A 63 -13.25 -3.39 27.39
C LEU A 63 -11.87 -3.85 27.87
N ALA A 64 -11.64 -3.71 29.18
CA ALA A 64 -10.38 -3.99 29.88
C ALA A 64 -10.57 -5.09 30.94
N VAL A 65 -11.17 -6.20 30.52
CA VAL A 65 -11.49 -7.35 31.36
C VAL A 65 -10.82 -8.64 30.83
N PRO A 66 -10.64 -9.66 31.68
CA PRO A 66 -10.26 -10.99 31.21
C PRO A 66 -11.23 -11.51 30.14
N MET A 67 -10.71 -12.23 29.14
CA MET A 67 -11.51 -12.78 28.04
C MET A 67 -12.68 -13.65 28.55
N ARG A 68 -12.48 -14.42 29.61
CA ARG A 68 -13.56 -15.23 30.24
C ARG A 68 -14.76 -14.43 30.75
N ALA A 69 -14.63 -13.12 30.95
CA ALA A 69 -15.72 -12.25 31.40
C ALA A 69 -16.46 -11.57 30.24
N VAL A 70 -15.93 -11.66 29.01
CA VAL A 70 -16.49 -11.01 27.82
C VAL A 70 -17.87 -11.57 27.44
N PRO A 71 -18.16 -12.89 27.53
CA PRO A 71 -19.51 -13.37 27.22
C PRO A 71 -20.60 -12.77 28.12
N ASP A 72 -20.41 -12.84 29.44
CA ASP A 72 -21.39 -12.32 30.41
C ASP A 72 -21.56 -10.80 30.32
N LEU A 73 -20.44 -10.05 30.24
CA LEU A 73 -20.49 -8.61 30.08
C LEU A 73 -21.01 -8.21 28.71
N GLY A 74 -20.69 -8.96 27.66
CA GLY A 74 -21.17 -8.73 26.31
C GLY A 74 -22.69 -8.80 26.26
N ALA A 75 -23.30 -9.79 26.91
CA ALA A 75 -24.75 -9.90 27.01
C ALA A 75 -25.42 -8.67 27.67
N GLU A 76 -24.80 -8.12 28.73
CA GLU A 76 -25.27 -6.90 29.40
C GLU A 76 -25.04 -5.63 28.54
N LEU A 77 -23.88 -5.54 27.89
CA LEU A 77 -23.40 -4.31 27.28
C LEU A 77 -23.82 -4.16 25.82
N ALA A 78 -24.02 -5.25 25.07
CA ALA A 78 -24.29 -5.23 23.63
C ALA A 78 -25.42 -4.25 23.24
N PRO A 79 -26.58 -4.21 23.93
CA PRO A 79 -27.63 -3.23 23.61
C PRO A 79 -27.20 -1.77 23.82
N ILE A 80 -26.26 -1.52 24.73
CA ILE A 80 -25.79 -0.18 25.12
C ILE A 80 -24.70 0.32 24.16
N VAL A 81 -23.86 -0.60 23.67
CA VAL A 81 -22.69 -0.27 22.84
C VAL A 81 -22.94 -0.41 21.34
N ALA A 82 -24.13 -0.83 20.93
CA ALA A 82 -24.52 -0.84 19.52
C ALA A 82 -24.33 0.55 18.89
N GLY A 83 -23.63 0.61 17.75
CA GLY A 83 -23.22 1.84 17.06
C GLY A 83 -22.03 2.60 17.68
N LYS A 84 -21.65 2.29 18.93
CA LYS A 84 -20.51 2.90 19.60
C LYS A 84 -19.19 2.22 19.21
N ILE A 85 -18.09 2.92 19.48
CA ILE A 85 -16.74 2.36 19.35
C ILE A 85 -16.41 1.60 20.63
N VAL A 86 -15.99 0.35 20.48
CA VAL A 86 -15.51 -0.48 21.60
C VAL A 86 -14.03 -0.82 21.39
N ILE A 87 -13.18 -0.33 22.29
CA ILE A 87 -11.75 -0.65 22.31
C ILE A 87 -11.54 -1.96 23.08
N ASP A 88 -11.11 -3.01 22.38
CA ASP A 88 -10.71 -4.29 22.97
C ASP A 88 -9.23 -4.27 23.35
N THR A 89 -8.96 -4.26 24.66
CA THR A 89 -7.60 -4.34 25.23
C THR A 89 -7.22 -5.74 25.71
N GLY A 90 -8.13 -6.71 25.53
CA GLY A 90 -8.04 -8.06 26.03
C GLY A 90 -7.01 -8.90 25.31
N ASN A 91 -6.59 -9.97 25.97
CA ASN A 91 -5.70 -10.99 25.43
C ASN A 91 -6.31 -12.36 25.74
N ALA A 92 -6.29 -13.29 24.79
CA ALA A 92 -6.62 -14.69 25.04
C ALA A 92 -5.48 -15.38 25.80
N ILE A 93 -5.68 -15.72 27.07
CA ILE A 93 -4.63 -16.34 27.91
C ILE A 93 -5.14 -17.70 28.40
N ALA A 94 -4.61 -18.80 27.83
CA ALA A 94 -5.06 -20.16 28.12
C ALA A 94 -5.11 -20.49 29.63
N ARG A 95 -4.06 -20.12 30.39
CA ARG A 95 -4.02 -20.34 31.85
C ARG A 95 -5.07 -19.57 32.65
N ARG A 96 -5.63 -18.49 32.11
CA ARG A 96 -6.61 -17.61 32.77
C ARG A 96 -8.03 -17.88 32.30
N ASP A 97 -8.18 -18.08 31.00
CA ASP A 97 -9.46 -18.08 30.27
C ASP A 97 -9.85 -19.48 29.75
N GLY A 98 -8.99 -20.49 29.90
CA GLY A 98 -9.30 -21.89 29.60
C GLY A 98 -9.66 -22.12 28.13
N LYS A 99 -10.73 -22.90 27.90
CA LYS A 99 -11.20 -23.28 26.56
C LYS A 99 -11.52 -22.08 25.67
N LEU A 100 -12.07 -20.98 26.24
CA LEU A 100 -12.42 -19.79 25.47
C LEU A 100 -11.19 -19.15 24.80
N ALA A 101 -10.05 -19.12 25.49
CA ALA A 101 -8.81 -18.62 24.89
C ALA A 101 -8.28 -19.56 23.79
N GLN A 102 -8.40 -20.88 23.98
CA GLN A 102 -8.01 -21.85 22.97
C GLN A 102 -8.87 -21.71 21.70
N GLU A 103 -10.20 -21.58 21.86
CA GLU A 103 -11.14 -21.37 20.77
C GLU A 103 -10.89 -20.05 20.04
N ALA A 104 -10.65 -18.95 20.77
CA ALA A 104 -10.35 -17.66 20.17
C ALA A 104 -9.05 -17.69 19.35
N LEU A 105 -7.99 -18.33 19.87
CA LEU A 105 -6.69 -18.43 19.21
C LEU A 105 -6.68 -19.45 18.06
N ALA A 106 -7.49 -20.51 18.12
CA ALA A 106 -7.67 -21.46 17.03
C ALA A 106 -8.59 -20.91 15.92
N GLY A 107 -9.44 -19.95 16.25
CA GLY A 107 -10.36 -19.29 15.33
C GLY A 107 -9.85 -17.94 14.81
N PRO A 108 -10.73 -16.93 14.66
CA PRO A 108 -10.39 -15.66 14.03
C PRO A 108 -9.58 -14.68 14.90
N GLY A 109 -9.12 -15.10 16.09
CA GLY A 109 -8.32 -14.28 17.01
C GLY A 109 -9.13 -13.59 18.09
N SER A 110 -8.43 -12.94 19.03
CA SER A 110 -9.08 -12.42 20.24
C SER A 110 -9.96 -11.17 20.01
N GLY A 111 -9.68 -10.38 18.96
CA GLY A 111 -10.52 -9.25 18.57
C GLY A 111 -11.88 -9.68 18.02
N ALA A 112 -11.88 -10.66 17.11
CA ALA A 112 -13.10 -11.24 16.56
C ALA A 112 -13.94 -11.96 17.64
N PHE A 113 -13.29 -12.60 18.61
CA PHE A 113 -13.98 -13.12 19.79
C PHE A 113 -14.75 -12.02 20.53
N THR A 114 -14.14 -10.86 20.75
CA THR A 114 -14.82 -9.73 21.40
C THR A 114 -16.00 -9.23 20.57
N ALA A 115 -15.81 -9.00 19.26
CA ALA A 115 -16.87 -8.53 18.36
C ALA A 115 -18.10 -9.45 18.34
N LYS A 116 -17.90 -10.77 18.41
CA LYS A 116 -19.01 -11.74 18.53
C LYS A 116 -19.91 -11.51 19.75
N HIS A 117 -19.37 -10.98 20.85
CA HIS A 117 -20.10 -10.81 22.11
C HIS A 117 -20.63 -9.39 22.35
N VAL A 118 -20.27 -8.43 21.50
CA VAL A 118 -20.85 -7.08 21.49
C VAL A 118 -21.37 -6.73 20.09
N PRO A 119 -22.34 -7.49 19.56
CA PRO A 119 -22.84 -7.29 18.20
C PRO A 119 -23.35 -5.86 18.00
N GLY A 120 -23.05 -5.31 16.82
CA GLY A 120 -23.43 -3.94 16.45
C GLY A 120 -22.48 -2.85 16.96
N ALA A 121 -21.51 -3.17 17.84
CA ALA A 121 -20.43 -2.25 18.16
C ALA A 121 -19.36 -2.24 17.06
N ARG A 122 -18.71 -1.08 16.86
CA ARG A 122 -17.53 -0.95 16.02
C ARG A 122 -16.30 -1.26 16.86
N VAL A 123 -15.83 -2.51 16.81
CA VAL A 123 -14.74 -2.99 17.66
C VAL A 123 -13.39 -2.63 17.07
N VAL A 124 -12.51 -2.05 17.90
CA VAL A 124 -11.11 -1.79 17.56
C VAL A 124 -10.21 -2.49 18.57
N LYS A 125 -9.32 -3.35 18.09
CA LYS A 125 -8.29 -3.98 18.91
C LYS A 125 -7.14 -3.00 19.12
N ALA A 126 -6.80 -2.70 20.38
CA ALA A 126 -5.71 -1.79 20.72
C ALA A 126 -5.14 -2.07 22.12
N PHE A 127 -3.94 -1.55 22.40
CA PHE A 127 -3.25 -1.59 23.71
C PHE A 127 -2.92 -2.99 24.27
N ASN A 128 -3.37 -4.08 23.65
CA ASN A 128 -3.18 -5.45 24.16
C ASN A 128 -1.71 -5.92 24.14
N THR A 129 -0.85 -5.29 23.34
CA THR A 129 0.58 -5.59 23.22
C THR A 129 1.47 -4.78 24.16
N VAL A 130 0.95 -3.78 24.86
CA VAL A 130 1.75 -2.88 25.68
C VAL A 130 1.58 -3.23 27.16
N TYR A 131 2.69 -3.42 27.85
CA TYR A 131 2.66 -3.68 29.29
C TYR A 131 2.32 -2.40 30.05
N PHE A 132 1.38 -2.47 31.00
CA PHE A 132 0.86 -1.28 31.69
C PHE A 132 1.93 -0.43 32.40
N LYS A 133 3.03 -1.05 32.87
CA LYS A 133 4.12 -0.29 33.52
C LYS A 133 4.87 0.57 32.51
N ASP A 134 4.99 0.09 31.28
CA ASP A 134 5.67 0.80 30.20
C ASP A 134 4.83 2.00 29.74
N MET A 135 3.49 1.86 29.72
CA MET A 135 2.58 2.99 29.47
C MET A 135 2.78 4.14 30.47
N LEU A 136 3.10 3.83 31.74
CA LEU A 136 3.29 4.82 32.79
C LEU A 136 4.64 5.53 32.72
N THR A 137 5.67 4.88 32.18
CA THR A 137 7.02 5.44 32.01
C THR A 137 7.24 6.03 30.63
N GLU A 138 6.25 5.95 29.75
CA GLU A 138 6.34 6.31 28.34
C GLU A 138 6.89 7.71 28.08
N ARG A 139 6.36 8.72 28.80
CA ARG A 139 6.81 10.12 28.67
C ARG A 139 8.28 10.36 28.99
N LYS A 140 8.96 9.39 29.64
CA LYS A 140 10.40 9.46 29.93
C LYS A 140 11.26 8.87 28.81
N ARG A 141 10.66 8.20 27.82
CA ARG A 141 11.37 7.59 26.72
C ARG A 141 11.72 8.64 25.67
N LYS A 142 12.89 8.50 25.06
CA LYS A 142 13.29 9.30 23.90
C LYS A 142 12.46 8.99 22.65
N LYS A 143 11.88 7.78 22.57
CA LYS A 143 11.07 7.32 21.44
C LYS A 143 9.78 6.70 21.96
N ARG A 144 8.67 7.06 21.31
CA ARG A 144 7.33 6.63 21.71
C ARG A 144 7.11 5.13 21.49
N ILE A 145 6.56 4.42 22.46
CA ILE A 145 6.00 3.07 22.29
C ILE A 145 4.86 3.15 21.28
N ALA A 146 4.83 2.18 20.38
CA ALA A 146 3.78 2.04 19.40
C ALA A 146 2.67 1.08 19.85
N VAL A 147 1.44 1.40 19.46
CA VAL A 147 0.23 0.61 19.72
C VAL A 147 -0.35 0.16 18.37
N PRO A 148 -0.41 -1.16 18.09
CA PRO A 148 -1.06 -1.66 16.89
C PRO A 148 -2.59 -1.54 16.99
N LEU A 149 -3.23 -1.20 15.89
CA LEU A 149 -4.68 -1.00 15.77
C LEU A 149 -5.27 -1.85 14.66
N ALA A 150 -6.39 -2.51 14.93
CA ALA A 150 -7.14 -3.23 13.92
C ALA A 150 -8.65 -3.09 14.15
N GLY A 151 -9.41 -2.73 13.11
CA GLY A 151 -10.84 -2.45 13.17
C GLY A 151 -11.33 -1.70 11.92
N ASP A 152 -12.59 -1.27 11.94
CA ASP A 152 -13.17 -0.47 10.85
C ASP A 152 -12.53 0.93 10.77
N SER A 153 -12.37 1.47 9.55
CA SER A 153 -11.53 2.65 9.30
C SER A 153 -11.98 3.92 10.03
N ASP A 154 -13.28 4.18 10.11
CA ASP A 154 -13.86 5.33 10.82
C ASP A 154 -13.66 5.23 12.35
N ALA A 155 -13.80 4.03 12.90
CA ALA A 155 -13.58 3.76 14.32
C ALA A 155 -12.09 3.80 14.68
N VAL A 156 -11.22 3.25 13.82
CA VAL A 156 -9.76 3.28 13.99
C VAL A 156 -9.24 4.71 14.08
N GLY A 157 -9.72 5.64 13.24
CA GLY A 157 -9.28 7.03 13.30
C GLY A 157 -9.54 7.71 14.66
N VAL A 158 -10.65 7.40 15.32
CA VAL A 158 -10.93 7.89 16.69
C VAL A 158 -9.97 7.26 17.70
N VAL A 159 -9.65 5.97 17.55
CA VAL A 159 -8.74 5.26 18.45
C VAL A 159 -7.28 5.68 18.25
N GLU A 160 -6.87 6.04 17.02
CA GLU A 160 -5.56 6.65 16.75
C GLU A 160 -5.34 7.90 17.59
N GLN A 161 -6.34 8.80 17.60
CA GLN A 161 -6.28 10.00 18.42
C GLN A 161 -6.17 9.65 19.91
N LEU A 162 -6.92 8.65 20.39
CA LEU A 162 -6.82 8.21 21.79
C LEU A 162 -5.46 7.58 22.13
N VAL A 163 -4.78 6.92 21.18
CA VAL A 163 -3.41 6.43 21.38
C VAL A 163 -2.43 7.61 21.51
N GLU A 164 -2.57 8.62 20.66
CA GLU A 164 -1.78 9.86 20.69
C GLU A 164 -2.00 10.62 22.01
N ASP A 165 -3.26 10.77 22.44
CA ASP A 165 -3.64 11.41 23.71
C ASP A 165 -3.07 10.65 24.93
N ALA A 166 -2.92 9.33 24.83
CA ALA A 166 -2.25 8.51 25.82
C ALA A 166 -0.70 8.64 25.79
N GLY A 167 -0.15 9.36 24.83
CA GLY A 167 1.28 9.63 24.66
C GLY A 167 2.05 8.56 23.88
N MET A 168 1.35 7.70 23.15
CA MET A 168 1.93 6.59 22.36
C MET A 168 1.77 6.85 20.85
N ALA A 169 2.44 6.06 20.02
CA ALA A 169 2.35 6.17 18.56
C ALA A 169 1.39 5.12 17.98
N PRO A 170 0.31 5.51 17.29
CA PRO A 170 -0.57 4.54 16.64
C PRO A 170 0.09 3.89 15.42
N VAL A 171 -0.23 2.62 15.19
CA VAL A 171 0.13 1.89 13.97
C VAL A 171 -1.09 1.09 13.50
N VAL A 172 -1.76 1.57 12.45
CA VAL A 172 -2.89 0.85 11.84
C VAL A 172 -2.38 -0.39 11.11
N VAL A 173 -2.96 -1.55 11.43
CA VAL A 173 -2.57 -2.88 10.93
C VAL A 173 -3.53 -3.40 9.87
N GLY A 174 -4.80 -2.99 9.91
CA GLY A 174 -5.82 -3.38 8.94
C GLY A 174 -7.20 -3.58 9.58
N PRO A 175 -8.10 -4.35 8.95
CA PRO A 175 -9.42 -4.69 9.51
C PRO A 175 -9.28 -5.55 10.77
N LEU A 176 -10.36 -5.76 11.53
CA LEU A 176 -10.32 -6.39 12.85
C LEU A 176 -9.64 -7.79 12.83
N GLU A 177 -9.79 -8.55 11.75
CA GLU A 177 -9.15 -9.86 11.55
C GLU A 177 -7.62 -9.78 11.57
N ALA A 178 -7.05 -8.63 11.19
CA ALA A 178 -5.61 -8.40 11.25
C ALA A 178 -5.08 -8.36 12.70
N ALA A 179 -5.97 -8.22 13.70
CA ALA A 179 -5.61 -8.26 15.12
C ALA A 179 -4.84 -9.52 15.53
N ARG A 180 -5.07 -10.64 14.84
CA ARG A 180 -4.35 -11.90 15.09
C ARG A 180 -2.82 -11.75 14.99
N ARG A 181 -2.34 -10.81 14.18
CA ARG A 181 -0.90 -10.54 13.97
C ARG A 181 -0.22 -9.98 15.23
N PHE A 182 -1.00 -9.46 16.15
CA PHE A 182 -0.54 -8.89 17.41
C PHE A 182 -1.31 -9.42 18.62
N ASP A 183 -1.86 -10.64 18.51
CA ASP A 183 -2.42 -11.36 19.65
C ASP A 183 -1.33 -11.78 20.65
N HIS A 184 -1.76 -12.21 21.83
CA HIS A 184 -0.85 -12.70 22.86
C HIS A 184 0.04 -13.84 22.34
N GLY A 185 1.35 -13.75 22.59
CA GLY A 185 2.33 -14.74 22.15
C GLY A 185 2.99 -14.44 20.81
N THR A 186 2.55 -13.41 20.09
CA THR A 186 3.21 -12.93 18.86
C THR A 186 4.52 -12.19 19.15
N GLU A 187 5.33 -11.97 18.12
CA GLU A 187 6.63 -11.33 18.28
C GLU A 187 6.58 -9.86 18.71
N VAL A 188 5.42 -9.21 18.71
CA VAL A 188 5.28 -7.79 19.08
C VAL A 188 4.83 -7.58 20.51
N TRP A 189 4.45 -8.65 21.20
CA TRP A 189 3.86 -8.58 22.53
C TRP A 189 4.88 -8.18 23.60
N ASN A 190 4.57 -7.14 24.39
CA ASN A 190 5.36 -6.61 25.51
C ASN A 190 6.82 -6.25 25.19
N LYS A 191 7.11 -5.82 23.96
CA LYS A 191 8.47 -5.41 23.58
C LYS A 191 8.73 -3.90 23.66
N GLY A 192 7.69 -3.09 23.87
CA GLY A 192 7.81 -1.64 23.92
C GLY A 192 8.47 -1.05 22.67
N MET A 193 8.15 -1.62 21.51
CA MET A 193 8.70 -1.23 20.20
C MET A 193 8.28 0.20 19.84
N THR A 194 9.15 0.91 19.14
CA THR A 194 8.83 2.15 18.43
C THR A 194 7.93 1.88 17.23
N ALA A 195 7.33 2.92 16.64
CA ALA A 195 6.48 2.74 15.46
C ALA A 195 7.24 2.12 14.27
N ALA A 196 8.52 2.48 14.09
CA ALA A 196 9.35 1.87 13.05
C ALA A 196 9.64 0.40 13.33
N GLU A 197 10.01 0.03 14.56
CA GLU A 197 10.26 -1.36 14.95
C GLU A 197 8.98 -2.20 14.90
N LEU A 198 7.85 -1.65 15.36
CA LEU A 198 6.56 -2.33 15.34
C LEU A 198 6.08 -2.55 13.90
N ARG A 199 6.23 -1.53 13.03
CA ARG A 199 5.95 -1.71 11.60
C ARG A 199 6.86 -2.77 11.01
N ARG A 200 8.15 -2.72 11.32
CA ARG A 200 9.09 -3.76 10.89
C ARG A 200 8.73 -5.13 11.44
N ALA A 201 8.16 -5.27 12.63
CA ALA A 201 7.79 -6.58 13.17
C ALA A 201 6.48 -7.08 12.54
N LEU A 202 5.43 -6.26 12.56
CA LEU A 202 4.12 -6.62 12.04
C LEU A 202 4.12 -6.83 10.54
N PHE A 203 4.79 -5.92 9.82
CA PHE A 203 4.88 -5.91 8.37
C PHE A 203 6.24 -6.44 7.88
N ARG A 204 7.05 -7.11 8.73
CA ARG A 204 8.23 -7.83 8.24
C ARG A 204 7.74 -8.90 7.27
N ARG A 205 7.96 -8.62 6.01
CA ARG A 205 8.28 -9.61 5.01
C ARG A 205 9.79 -9.57 4.83
N ASP A 206 10.34 -10.67 4.35
CA ASP A 206 11.77 -11.00 4.41
C ASP A 206 12.69 -9.87 3.90
N GLN A 207 13.99 -9.93 4.18
CA GLN A 207 14.92 -8.97 3.58
C GLN A 207 14.79 -8.97 2.05
N PRO A 208 15.01 -7.82 1.37
CA PRO A 208 15.04 -7.75 -0.07
C PRO A 208 15.90 -8.87 -0.68
N GLU A 209 15.33 -9.63 -1.61
CA GLU A 209 16.07 -10.72 -2.26
C GLU A 209 16.89 -10.15 -3.43
N GLY A 210 18.21 -10.04 -3.22
CA GLY A 210 19.15 -9.49 -4.19
C GLY A 210 19.27 -7.96 -4.14
N GLU A 211 20.14 -7.42 -5.00
CA GLU A 211 20.31 -5.97 -5.16
C GLU A 211 19.23 -5.41 -6.10
N LEU A 212 18.69 -4.24 -5.75
CA LEU A 212 17.76 -3.52 -6.60
C LEU A 212 18.54 -2.85 -7.73
N VAL A 213 18.36 -3.35 -8.95
CA VAL A 213 18.96 -2.80 -10.17
C VAL A 213 17.93 -2.00 -10.94
N VAL A 214 18.31 -0.82 -11.42
CA VAL A 214 17.46 0.03 -12.28
C VAL A 214 18.12 0.18 -13.64
N TYR A 215 17.47 -0.38 -14.67
CA TYR A 215 17.88 -0.18 -16.05
C TYR A 215 17.55 1.25 -16.49
N ARG A 216 18.50 1.94 -17.13
CA ARG A 216 18.35 3.33 -17.55
C ARG A 216 18.84 3.53 -18.98
N SER A 217 18.17 4.43 -19.69
CA SER A 217 18.64 4.93 -20.97
C SER A 217 19.59 6.11 -20.77
N HIS A 218 20.65 6.14 -21.57
CA HIS A 218 21.61 7.23 -21.63
C HIS A 218 21.06 8.48 -22.37
N LEU A 219 19.93 8.36 -23.08
CA LEU A 219 19.33 9.48 -23.81
C LEU A 219 18.49 10.40 -22.91
N ILE A 220 18.06 9.93 -21.73
CA ILE A 220 17.29 10.74 -20.79
C ILE A 220 18.26 11.46 -19.84
N ASP A 221 18.22 12.78 -19.85
CA ASP A 221 19.10 13.62 -19.04
C ASP A 221 18.79 13.49 -17.54
N GLU A 222 19.63 12.79 -16.81
CA GLU A 222 19.47 12.56 -15.36
C GLU A 222 19.68 13.81 -14.50
N SER A 223 20.20 14.90 -15.06
CA SER A 223 20.27 16.20 -14.37
C SER A 223 18.92 16.92 -14.36
N VAL A 224 18.06 16.62 -15.34
CA VAL A 224 16.72 17.21 -15.48
C VAL A 224 15.63 16.25 -14.98
N PHE A 225 15.80 14.95 -15.21
CA PHE A 225 14.81 13.93 -14.90
C PHE A 225 15.33 12.88 -13.92
N THR A 226 14.43 12.31 -13.14
CA THR A 226 14.62 11.01 -12.49
C THR A 226 13.87 9.98 -13.29
N HIS A 227 14.52 8.92 -13.76
CA HIS A 227 13.89 7.87 -14.57
C HIS A 227 14.48 6.49 -14.34
N GLY A 228 13.78 5.50 -14.87
CA GLY A 228 14.33 4.16 -15.04
C GLY A 228 13.29 3.07 -15.13
N PHE A 229 13.79 1.84 -15.22
CA PHE A 229 13.03 0.61 -15.31
C PHE A 229 13.62 -0.39 -14.30
N PRO A 230 13.04 -0.52 -13.10
CA PRO A 230 13.53 -1.47 -12.09
C PRO A 230 13.43 -2.92 -12.57
N GLU A 231 14.48 -3.70 -12.30
CA GLU A 231 14.47 -5.15 -12.46
C GLU A 231 13.66 -5.83 -11.34
N ARG A 232 13.44 -7.15 -11.44
CA ARG A 232 12.59 -7.89 -10.48
C ARG A 232 13.26 -8.19 -9.13
N HIS A 233 14.53 -7.84 -8.94
CA HIS A 233 15.33 -8.10 -7.73
C HIS A 233 15.25 -6.96 -6.71
N GLY A 234 15.61 -7.25 -5.46
CA GLY A 234 15.68 -6.24 -4.39
C GLY A 234 14.32 -5.86 -3.81
N GLY A 235 13.33 -6.73 -3.88
CA GLY A 235 12.01 -6.53 -3.26
C GLY A 235 11.61 -7.62 -2.27
N LEU A 236 10.37 -7.53 -1.77
CA LEU A 236 9.83 -8.27 -0.62
C LEU A 236 8.72 -9.27 -1.00
N SER A 237 8.30 -9.29 -2.27
CA SER A 237 7.29 -10.20 -2.80
C SER A 237 7.79 -11.63 -2.86
N LYS A 238 6.87 -12.60 -2.88
CA LYS A 238 7.17 -14.04 -2.89
C LYS A 238 6.55 -14.77 -4.08
N ASP A 239 6.91 -16.04 -4.23
CA ASP A 239 6.39 -16.98 -5.22
C ASP A 239 6.61 -16.47 -6.66
N LEU A 240 5.57 -16.52 -7.51
CA LEU A 240 5.62 -16.02 -8.89
C LEU A 240 5.90 -14.50 -8.99
N ARG A 241 5.85 -13.78 -7.87
CA ARG A 241 6.11 -12.34 -7.75
C ARG A 241 7.46 -12.05 -7.09
N THR A 242 8.26 -13.06 -6.77
CA THR A 242 9.62 -12.83 -6.24
C THR A 242 10.43 -11.96 -7.22
N SER A 243 10.96 -10.80 -6.83
CA SER A 243 10.98 -10.17 -5.49
C SER A 243 10.38 -8.76 -5.46
N LEU A 244 10.54 -7.95 -6.51
CA LEU A 244 10.16 -6.53 -6.56
C LEU A 244 8.91 -6.30 -7.41
N ASN A 245 7.79 -6.93 -7.06
CA ASN A 245 6.53 -6.63 -7.72
C ASN A 245 5.99 -5.25 -7.29
N VAL A 246 5.69 -4.39 -8.26
CA VAL A 246 5.20 -3.02 -8.01
C VAL A 246 3.69 -2.84 -8.29
N GLY A 247 2.97 -3.92 -8.64
CA GLY A 247 1.55 -3.88 -8.97
C GLY A 247 0.63 -4.65 -8.01
N TYR A 248 -0.50 -4.05 -7.63
CA TYR A 248 -1.49 -4.66 -6.73
C TYR A 248 -2.36 -5.74 -7.40
N ARG A 249 -2.63 -5.58 -8.70
CA ARG A 249 -3.71 -6.29 -9.41
C ARG A 249 -3.48 -7.80 -9.59
N TRP A 250 -2.26 -8.27 -9.32
CA TRP A 250 -1.81 -9.62 -9.63
C TRP A 250 -1.69 -10.52 -8.38
N GLY A 251 -2.50 -10.23 -7.37
CA GLY A 251 -2.68 -11.10 -6.19
C GLY A 251 -1.55 -11.03 -5.16
N ASP A 252 -0.70 -10.00 -5.24
CA ASP A 252 0.25 -9.70 -4.18
C ASP A 252 -0.43 -8.99 -3.01
N ASP A 253 0.21 -9.00 -1.85
CA ASP A 253 -0.26 -8.21 -0.74
C ASP A 253 0.11 -6.73 -0.92
N GLU A 254 -0.90 -5.88 -0.76
CA GLU A 254 -0.81 -4.44 -0.97
C GLU A 254 0.31 -3.76 -0.17
N SER A 255 0.54 -4.19 1.07
CA SER A 255 1.61 -3.63 1.91
C SER A 255 3.01 -3.97 1.39
N VAL A 256 3.19 -5.13 0.74
CA VAL A 256 4.46 -5.47 0.04
C VAL A 256 4.67 -4.58 -1.15
N VAL A 257 3.62 -4.39 -1.93
CA VAL A 257 3.73 -3.58 -3.14
C VAL A 257 4.04 -2.13 -2.77
N ILE A 258 3.44 -1.61 -1.70
CA ILE A 258 3.78 -0.30 -1.13
C ILE A 258 5.26 -0.25 -0.72
N ASP A 259 5.77 -1.25 0.00
CA ASP A 259 7.16 -1.26 0.43
C ASP A 259 8.14 -1.46 -0.74
N ASN A 260 7.83 -2.27 -1.74
CA ASN A 260 8.60 -2.40 -2.98
C ASN A 260 8.68 -1.07 -3.73
N ARG A 261 7.57 -0.32 -3.83
CA ARG A 261 7.57 1.02 -4.43
C ARG A 261 8.43 2.01 -3.63
N ARG A 262 8.44 1.91 -2.29
CA ARG A 262 9.34 2.69 -1.44
C ARG A 262 10.81 2.34 -1.68
N LEU A 263 11.14 1.06 -1.85
CA LEU A 263 12.50 0.61 -2.16
C LEU A 263 12.98 1.19 -3.50
N VAL A 264 12.12 1.19 -4.53
CA VAL A 264 12.45 1.86 -5.80
C VAL A 264 12.63 3.36 -5.61
N ALA A 265 11.70 4.03 -4.94
CA ALA A 265 11.77 5.48 -4.72
C ALA A 265 13.07 5.89 -4.01
N GLN A 266 13.49 5.11 -3.00
CA GLN A 266 14.73 5.33 -2.27
C GLN A 266 15.98 5.08 -3.11
N SER A 267 15.97 4.10 -4.02
CA SER A 267 17.15 3.78 -4.84
C SER A 267 17.44 4.83 -5.92
N VAL A 268 16.44 5.64 -6.29
CA VAL A 268 16.56 6.63 -7.38
C VAL A 268 16.29 8.08 -6.95
N GLY A 269 15.87 8.28 -5.70
CA GLY A 269 15.78 9.59 -5.05
C GLY A 269 14.54 10.40 -5.37
N TYR A 270 13.34 9.80 -5.26
CA TYR A 270 12.07 10.54 -5.25
C TYR A 270 11.22 10.17 -4.02
N ASP A 271 10.23 11.00 -3.64
CA ASP A 271 9.29 10.65 -2.56
C ASP A 271 8.27 9.63 -3.09
N PRO A 272 8.11 8.42 -2.50
CA PRO A 272 7.14 7.43 -2.96
C PRO A 272 5.70 7.94 -3.09
N GLN A 273 5.30 9.00 -2.39
CA GLN A 273 3.98 9.63 -2.53
C GLN A 273 3.81 10.42 -3.83
N GLN A 274 4.90 10.73 -4.52
CA GLN A 274 4.91 11.43 -5.80
C GLN A 274 4.60 10.51 -6.98
N LEU A 275 4.62 9.18 -6.80
CA LEU A 275 4.36 8.24 -7.88
C LEU A 275 2.88 8.31 -8.32
N VAL A 276 2.66 8.73 -9.56
CA VAL A 276 1.35 8.82 -10.21
C VAL A 276 1.20 7.69 -11.23
N VAL A 277 0.15 6.91 -11.08
CA VAL A 277 -0.20 5.78 -11.96
C VAL A 277 -1.72 5.70 -12.13
N THR A 278 -2.16 5.31 -13.32
CA THR A 278 -3.58 5.15 -13.67
C THR A 278 -3.93 3.68 -13.92
N LYS A 279 -5.22 3.39 -14.12
CA LYS A 279 -5.68 2.07 -14.53
C LYS A 279 -5.43 1.89 -16.03
N HIS A 280 -4.36 1.18 -16.40
CA HIS A 280 -4.10 0.82 -17.79
C HIS A 280 -5.19 -0.09 -18.36
N VAL A 281 -5.73 0.27 -19.52
CA VAL A 281 -6.80 -0.44 -20.22
C VAL A 281 -6.37 -0.89 -21.63
N HIS A 282 -5.08 -0.78 -21.95
CA HIS A 282 -4.49 -1.05 -23.26
C HIS A 282 -5.06 -0.14 -24.36
N GLY A 283 -5.46 1.08 -24.00
CA GLY A 283 -5.94 2.11 -24.89
C GLY A 283 -4.86 3.12 -25.30
N THR A 284 -5.31 4.32 -25.69
CA THR A 284 -4.45 5.40 -26.20
C THR A 284 -4.63 6.72 -25.43
N ARG A 285 -5.49 6.74 -24.41
CA ARG A 285 -5.79 7.97 -23.66
C ARG A 285 -4.58 8.42 -22.84
N VAL A 286 -4.34 9.72 -22.86
CA VAL A 286 -3.25 10.38 -22.12
C VAL A 286 -3.86 11.39 -21.15
N TRP A 287 -3.43 11.35 -19.89
CA TRP A 287 -3.82 12.34 -18.89
C TRP A 287 -2.66 13.29 -18.59
N THR A 288 -2.97 14.59 -18.52
CA THR A 288 -2.04 15.63 -18.08
C THR A 288 -2.10 15.74 -16.56
N VAL A 289 -1.08 15.23 -15.89
CA VAL A 289 -0.96 15.23 -14.43
C VAL A 289 -0.73 16.66 -13.94
N GLY A 290 -1.53 17.07 -12.96
CA GLY A 290 -1.63 18.46 -12.49
C GLY A 290 -3.01 19.08 -12.76
N GLY A 291 -3.77 18.50 -13.70
CA GLY A 291 -5.20 18.80 -13.90
C GLY A 291 -6.13 17.92 -13.06
N GLU A 292 -7.43 18.13 -13.20
CA GLU A 292 -8.45 17.22 -12.64
C GLU A 292 -8.29 15.83 -13.24
N LEU A 293 -8.28 14.79 -12.40
CA LEU A 293 -8.24 13.39 -12.83
C LEU A 293 -9.67 12.92 -13.15
N PRO A 294 -10.02 12.64 -14.42
CA PRO A 294 -11.38 12.23 -14.75
C PRO A 294 -11.67 10.80 -14.29
N ASP A 295 -12.91 10.55 -13.86
CA ASP A 295 -13.42 9.22 -13.49
C ASP A 295 -14.11 8.54 -14.70
N PRO A 296 -13.80 7.27 -15.03
CA PRO A 296 -12.80 6.42 -14.39
C PRO A 296 -11.36 6.83 -14.74
N PRO A 297 -10.39 6.63 -13.82
CA PRO A 297 -8.98 7.00 -14.01
C PRO A 297 -8.25 5.99 -14.92
N GLU A 298 -8.77 5.80 -16.12
CA GLU A 298 -8.38 4.78 -17.09
C GLU A 298 -7.54 5.39 -18.22
N TYR A 299 -6.25 5.56 -17.97
CA TYR A 299 -5.30 6.14 -18.91
C TYR A 299 -4.10 5.22 -19.05
N ASP A 300 -3.58 5.15 -20.27
CA ASP A 300 -2.40 4.35 -20.60
C ASP A 300 -1.16 5.24 -20.74
N GLY A 301 -1.34 6.53 -21.06
CA GLY A 301 -0.29 7.54 -21.05
C GLY A 301 -0.50 8.62 -19.98
N LEU A 302 0.59 9.18 -19.50
CA LEU A 302 0.65 10.29 -18.55
C LEU A 302 1.67 11.32 -19.06
N VAL A 303 1.39 12.61 -18.89
CA VAL A 303 2.35 13.71 -19.15
C VAL A 303 2.29 14.76 -18.05
N THR A 304 3.39 15.48 -17.81
CA THR A 304 3.42 16.61 -16.89
C THR A 304 4.57 17.58 -17.21
N ASP A 305 4.39 18.83 -16.84
CA ASP A 305 5.39 19.90 -16.82
C ASP A 305 5.71 20.35 -15.37
N GLN A 306 5.16 19.65 -14.36
CA GLN A 306 5.30 20.00 -12.95
C GLN A 306 6.42 19.22 -12.26
N VAL A 307 7.20 19.92 -11.42
CA VAL A 307 8.10 19.27 -10.46
C VAL A 307 7.28 18.65 -9.34
N GLY A 308 7.65 17.45 -8.93
CA GLY A 308 6.94 16.70 -7.89
C GLY A 308 6.43 15.37 -8.43
N PRO A 309 5.45 15.34 -9.36
CA PRO A 309 4.93 14.08 -9.88
C PRO A 309 5.99 13.20 -10.55
N VAL A 310 5.96 11.91 -10.24
CA VAL A 310 6.73 10.85 -10.91
C VAL A 310 5.74 9.95 -11.64
N LEU A 311 5.74 9.99 -12.96
CA LEU A 311 4.82 9.27 -13.82
C LEU A 311 5.25 7.82 -13.96
N GLY A 312 4.36 6.86 -13.73
CA GLY A 312 4.63 5.43 -13.83
C GLY A 312 3.79 4.71 -14.89
N ALA A 313 4.40 3.74 -15.57
CA ALA A 313 3.73 2.83 -16.50
C ALA A 313 4.09 1.38 -16.14
N PHE A 314 3.10 0.60 -15.70
CA PHE A 314 3.30 -0.80 -15.29
C PHE A 314 3.34 -1.73 -16.50
N ALA A 315 4.25 -2.71 -16.48
CA ALA A 315 4.34 -3.70 -17.53
C ALA A 315 4.95 -5.03 -17.07
N ALA A 316 4.42 -6.11 -17.62
CA ALA A 316 5.11 -7.39 -17.79
C ALA A 316 4.84 -7.82 -19.23
N ASP A 317 5.86 -7.73 -20.08
CA ASP A 317 5.85 -7.89 -21.55
C ASP A 317 5.39 -6.70 -22.40
N CYS A 318 4.35 -5.95 -22.01
CA CYS A 318 4.02 -4.70 -22.72
C CYS A 318 5.20 -3.72 -22.68
N VAL A 319 5.26 -2.74 -23.59
CA VAL A 319 6.38 -1.79 -23.65
C VAL A 319 6.10 -0.61 -22.70
N PRO A 320 6.78 -0.47 -21.56
CA PRO A 320 6.77 0.79 -20.83
C PRO A 320 7.66 1.79 -21.58
N ILE A 321 7.17 2.99 -21.86
CA ILE A 321 7.93 4.02 -22.59
C ILE A 321 7.98 5.28 -21.73
N VAL A 322 9.15 5.90 -21.61
CA VAL A 322 9.32 7.21 -20.96
C VAL A 322 9.81 8.25 -21.96
N PHE A 323 9.39 9.49 -21.75
CA PHE A 323 9.59 10.61 -22.67
C PHE A 323 10.07 11.83 -21.87
N GLY A 324 11.04 12.59 -22.40
CA GLY A 324 11.47 13.84 -21.79
C GLY A 324 11.95 14.86 -22.82
N ASP A 325 11.41 16.08 -22.77
CA ASP A 325 12.02 17.26 -23.41
C ASP A 325 12.74 18.06 -22.32
N PRO A 326 14.09 18.05 -22.29
CA PRO A 326 14.85 18.70 -21.22
C PRO A 326 14.73 20.23 -21.26
N ASP A 327 14.52 20.82 -22.44
CA ASP A 327 14.44 22.27 -22.62
C ASP A 327 13.06 22.79 -22.22
N ALA A 328 12.01 22.12 -22.67
CA ALA A 328 10.64 22.46 -22.29
C ALA A 328 10.30 22.03 -20.86
N ARG A 329 11.13 21.17 -20.25
CA ARG A 329 10.90 20.53 -18.95
C ARG A 329 9.53 19.84 -18.90
N VAL A 330 9.25 19.02 -19.90
CA VAL A 330 8.05 18.18 -19.98
C VAL A 330 8.46 16.72 -20.01
N CYS A 331 7.79 15.87 -19.23
CA CYS A 331 7.99 14.42 -19.28
C CYS A 331 6.68 13.66 -19.44
N GLY A 332 6.80 12.39 -19.85
CA GLY A 332 5.67 11.48 -20.02
C GLY A 332 6.04 10.02 -19.79
N ALA A 333 5.04 9.22 -19.39
CA ALA A 333 5.16 7.77 -19.27
C ALA A 333 3.99 7.08 -20.00
N LEU A 334 4.22 5.92 -20.61
CA LEU A 334 3.24 5.20 -21.40
C LEU A 334 3.32 3.69 -21.17
N HIS A 335 2.17 3.08 -20.93
CA HIS A 335 1.96 1.63 -21.08
C HIS A 335 1.54 1.32 -22.53
N ALA A 336 2.43 0.73 -23.32
CA ALA A 336 2.16 0.36 -24.70
C ALA A 336 2.09 -1.17 -24.87
N GLY A 337 0.90 -1.73 -24.63
CA GLY A 337 0.54 -3.06 -25.14
C GLY A 337 0.32 -3.06 -26.65
N TRP A 338 0.11 -4.23 -27.26
CA TRP A 338 -0.06 -4.31 -28.72
C TRP A 338 -1.26 -3.50 -29.24
N ARG A 339 -2.38 -3.49 -28.50
CA ARG A 339 -3.58 -2.70 -28.84
C ARG A 339 -3.34 -1.19 -28.77
N GLY A 340 -2.66 -0.72 -27.72
CA GLY A 340 -2.29 0.69 -27.61
C GLY A 340 -1.29 1.09 -28.69
N THR A 341 -0.30 0.23 -28.97
CA THR A 341 0.73 0.45 -29.99
C THR A 341 0.10 0.59 -31.37
N VAL A 342 -0.67 -0.39 -31.84
CA VAL A 342 -1.24 -0.38 -33.19
C VAL A 342 -2.22 0.78 -33.42
N ASN A 343 -2.82 1.30 -32.35
CA ASN A 343 -3.72 2.46 -32.37
C ASN A 343 -3.00 3.80 -32.10
N GLY A 344 -1.67 3.82 -31.99
CA GLY A 344 -0.90 5.06 -31.95
C GLY A 344 -0.78 5.72 -30.58
N ALA A 345 -0.84 4.97 -29.47
CA ALA A 345 -0.73 5.55 -28.13
C ALA A 345 0.54 6.41 -27.93
N ALA A 346 1.67 6.02 -28.51
CA ALA A 346 2.91 6.81 -28.47
C ALA A 346 2.76 8.19 -29.14
N VAL A 347 1.99 8.25 -30.23
CA VAL A 347 1.69 9.51 -30.94
C VAL A 347 0.84 10.43 -30.06
N GLU A 348 -0.13 9.88 -29.33
CA GLU A 348 -0.98 10.67 -28.43
C GLU A 348 -0.17 11.27 -27.26
N VAL A 349 0.84 10.55 -26.75
CA VAL A 349 1.74 11.09 -25.73
C VAL A 349 2.58 12.25 -26.28
N VAL A 350 3.17 12.11 -27.47
CA VAL A 350 3.92 13.20 -28.12
C VAL A 350 3.04 14.42 -28.37
N LYS A 351 1.79 14.23 -28.81
CA LYS A 351 0.81 15.32 -28.95
C LYS A 351 0.51 16.02 -27.63
N ALA A 352 0.31 15.25 -26.56
CA ALA A 352 0.04 15.81 -25.23
C ALA A 352 1.25 16.57 -24.67
N MET A 353 2.47 16.06 -24.85
CA MET A 353 3.70 16.79 -24.49
C MET A 353 3.85 18.08 -25.30
N LYS A 354 3.55 18.04 -26.61
CA LYS A 354 3.56 19.24 -27.46
C LYS A 354 2.56 20.30 -26.99
N ALA A 355 1.39 19.88 -26.50
CA ALA A 355 0.41 20.79 -25.91
C ALA A 355 0.93 21.48 -24.63
N LEU A 356 1.91 20.88 -23.94
CA LEU A 356 2.63 21.46 -22.79
C LEU A 356 3.88 22.26 -23.21
N GLY A 357 4.14 22.42 -24.51
CA GLY A 357 5.26 23.20 -25.03
C GLY A 357 6.52 22.40 -25.39
N ALA A 358 6.47 21.06 -25.33
CA ALA A 358 7.56 20.23 -25.83
C ALA A 358 7.69 20.34 -27.36
N ASP A 359 8.92 20.21 -27.85
CA ASP A 359 9.22 20.09 -29.27
C ASP A 359 9.49 18.61 -29.60
N PRO A 360 8.70 17.95 -30.47
CA PRO A 360 8.93 16.56 -30.86
C PRO A 360 10.38 16.25 -31.26
N GLU A 361 11.07 17.15 -31.96
CA GLU A 361 12.45 16.93 -32.38
C GLU A 361 13.43 16.90 -31.19
N ARG A 362 13.07 17.51 -30.06
CA ARG A 362 13.86 17.50 -28.81
C ARG A 362 13.44 16.43 -27.81
N ILE A 363 12.29 15.78 -28.00
CA ILE A 363 11.85 14.72 -27.09
C ILE A 363 12.84 13.55 -27.18
N ARG A 364 13.37 13.15 -26.02
CA ARG A 364 14.14 11.92 -25.82
C ARG A 364 13.19 10.83 -25.34
N VAL A 365 13.28 9.65 -25.94
CA VAL A 365 12.38 8.52 -25.67
C VAL A 365 13.20 7.30 -25.34
N ALA A 366 12.79 6.59 -24.28
CA ALA A 366 13.35 5.30 -23.94
C ALA A 366 12.24 4.25 -23.79
N LEU A 367 12.37 3.16 -24.54
CA LEU A 367 11.53 1.97 -24.40
C LEU A 367 12.20 1.06 -23.37
N GLY A 368 11.43 0.68 -22.35
CA GLY A 368 11.91 -0.22 -21.30
C GLY A 368 11.82 -1.71 -21.66
N PRO A 369 12.38 -2.56 -20.78
CA PRO A 369 12.30 -4.01 -20.90
C PRO A 369 10.88 -4.49 -21.19
N SER A 370 10.74 -5.22 -22.31
CA SER A 370 9.47 -5.67 -22.88
C SER A 370 9.67 -6.96 -23.66
N ILE A 371 8.59 -7.65 -24.06
CA ILE A 371 8.72 -8.87 -24.85
C ILE A 371 9.27 -8.52 -26.24
N GLY A 372 10.38 -9.18 -26.62
CA GLY A 372 11.02 -8.97 -27.91
C GLY A 372 10.43 -9.85 -29.02
N PRO A 373 10.83 -9.58 -30.29
CA PRO A 373 10.42 -10.37 -31.45
C PRO A 373 10.89 -11.82 -31.38
N CYS A 374 11.89 -12.14 -30.55
CA CYS A 374 12.29 -13.52 -30.28
C CYS A 374 11.19 -14.36 -29.59
N CYS A 375 10.19 -13.71 -28.99
CA CYS A 375 9.26 -14.34 -28.05
C CYS A 375 7.79 -13.97 -28.25
N PHE A 376 7.48 -12.86 -28.91
CA PHE A 376 6.12 -12.35 -29.03
C PHE A 376 5.35 -12.97 -30.20
N GLU A 377 5.04 -14.25 -30.04
CA GLU A 377 4.14 -14.98 -30.95
C GLU A 377 2.71 -14.42 -30.84
N VAL A 378 2.09 -14.17 -32.00
CA VAL A 378 0.72 -13.66 -32.14
C VAL A 378 -0.07 -14.44 -33.18
N GLY A 379 -1.39 -14.27 -33.19
CA GLY A 379 -2.25 -14.81 -34.24
C GLY A 379 -2.27 -13.95 -35.51
N PRO A 380 -2.71 -14.52 -36.66
CA PRO A 380 -2.77 -13.80 -37.93
C PRO A 380 -3.65 -12.55 -37.89
N GLU A 381 -4.65 -12.51 -37.00
CA GLU A 381 -5.51 -11.34 -36.79
C GLU A 381 -4.74 -10.13 -36.28
N VAL A 382 -3.75 -10.34 -35.39
CA VAL A 382 -2.91 -9.27 -34.87
C VAL A 382 -1.98 -8.75 -35.97
N VAL A 383 -1.38 -9.66 -36.75
CA VAL A 383 -0.52 -9.27 -37.88
C VAL A 383 -1.29 -8.46 -38.92
N ALA A 384 -2.50 -8.90 -39.26
CA ALA A 384 -3.37 -8.19 -40.19
C ALA A 384 -3.72 -6.78 -39.69
N GLU A 385 -3.97 -6.61 -38.39
CA GLU A 385 -4.24 -5.30 -37.79
C GLU A 385 -3.03 -4.37 -37.89
N PHE A 386 -1.82 -4.87 -37.59
CA PHE A 386 -0.58 -4.10 -37.75
C PHE A 386 -0.31 -3.70 -39.19
N ARG A 387 -0.41 -4.63 -40.15
CA ARG A 387 -0.24 -4.32 -41.59
C ARG A 387 -1.27 -3.31 -42.08
N SER A 388 -2.53 -3.43 -41.64
CA SER A 388 -3.60 -2.51 -42.01
C SER A 388 -3.35 -1.08 -41.51
N LYS A 389 -2.85 -0.93 -40.29
CA LYS A 389 -2.67 0.38 -39.64
C LYS A 389 -1.32 1.04 -39.95
N LEU A 390 -0.25 0.26 -39.99
CA LEU A 390 1.12 0.75 -40.12
C LEU A 390 1.73 0.54 -41.51
N GLY A 391 1.13 -0.33 -42.34
CA GLY A 391 1.70 -0.74 -43.62
C GLY A 391 2.82 -1.76 -43.46
N GLU A 392 3.59 -1.94 -44.53
CA GLU A 392 4.78 -2.81 -44.53
C GLU A 392 5.96 -2.07 -43.92
N VAL A 393 6.25 -2.36 -42.64
CA VAL A 393 7.39 -1.83 -41.89
C VAL A 393 8.43 -2.92 -41.74
N ALA A 394 9.66 -2.66 -42.18
CA ALA A 394 10.75 -3.63 -42.10
C ALA A 394 11.02 -4.04 -40.64
N GLY A 395 11.06 -5.35 -40.38
CA GLY A 395 11.30 -5.90 -39.04
C GLY A 395 10.10 -5.90 -38.10
N LEU A 396 8.95 -5.32 -38.50
CA LEU A 396 7.73 -5.32 -37.67
C LEU A 396 7.14 -6.73 -37.53
N VAL A 397 7.06 -7.47 -38.63
CA VAL A 397 6.61 -8.87 -38.66
C VAL A 397 7.84 -9.75 -38.87
N VAL A 398 8.04 -10.71 -37.98
CA VAL A 398 9.23 -11.58 -37.97
C VAL A 398 8.77 -13.04 -38.01
N ALA A 399 9.48 -13.88 -38.75
CA ALA A 399 9.21 -15.31 -38.75
C ALA A 399 9.53 -15.91 -37.38
N GLY A 400 8.52 -16.45 -36.69
CA GLY A 400 8.69 -17.23 -35.48
C GLY A 400 8.74 -18.74 -35.75
N PRO A 401 9.02 -19.57 -34.73
CA PRO A 401 9.12 -21.02 -34.89
C PRO A 401 7.83 -21.69 -35.36
N ASN A 402 6.67 -21.17 -34.93
CA ASN A 402 5.36 -21.75 -35.26
C ASN A 402 4.42 -20.74 -35.95
N LYS A 403 4.36 -19.50 -35.44
CA LYS A 403 3.57 -18.41 -36.00
C LYS A 403 4.43 -17.17 -36.20
N GLU A 404 3.88 -16.19 -36.91
CA GLU A 404 4.48 -14.86 -37.01
C GLU A 404 4.60 -14.21 -35.63
N HIS A 405 5.68 -13.46 -35.46
CA HIS A 405 5.94 -12.65 -34.29
C HIS A 405 5.84 -11.17 -34.66
N ILE A 406 5.48 -10.33 -33.69
CA ILE A 406 5.48 -8.87 -33.86
C ILE A 406 6.60 -8.26 -33.03
N ASP A 407 7.33 -7.31 -33.61
CA ASP A 407 8.22 -6.43 -32.87
C ASP A 407 7.50 -5.14 -32.46
N LEU A 408 7.04 -5.09 -31.21
CA LEU A 408 6.40 -3.90 -30.65
C LEU A 408 7.34 -2.70 -30.56
N ARG A 409 8.66 -2.92 -30.54
CA ARG A 409 9.67 -1.85 -30.43
C ARG A 409 9.79 -1.14 -31.76
N ILE A 410 9.90 -1.90 -32.85
CA ILE A 410 9.87 -1.36 -34.22
C ILE A 410 8.56 -0.63 -34.51
N ALA A 411 7.42 -1.19 -34.07
CA ALA A 411 6.13 -0.51 -34.21
C ALA A 411 6.10 0.86 -33.51
N ASN A 412 6.56 0.91 -32.26
CA ASN A 412 6.62 2.17 -31.51
C ASN A 412 7.65 3.14 -32.10
N ARG A 413 8.85 2.68 -32.50
CA ARG A 413 9.84 3.52 -33.21
C ARG A 413 9.21 4.18 -34.44
N PHE A 414 8.59 3.39 -35.32
CA PHE A 414 7.95 3.90 -36.53
C PHE A 414 6.89 4.97 -36.22
N LEU A 415 6.08 4.76 -35.17
CA LEU A 415 5.06 5.71 -34.75
C LEU A 415 5.65 6.99 -34.14
N LEU A 416 6.73 6.88 -33.36
CA LEU A 416 7.44 8.00 -32.76
C LEU A 416 8.10 8.89 -33.83
N GLU A 417 8.76 8.28 -34.81
CA GLU A 417 9.36 8.99 -35.94
C GLU A 417 8.28 9.72 -36.75
N ARG A 418 7.13 9.08 -37.01
CA ARG A 418 5.97 9.74 -37.64
C ARG A 418 5.36 10.87 -36.81
N ALA A 419 5.54 10.83 -35.49
CA ALA A 419 5.11 11.90 -34.58
C ALA A 419 6.11 13.07 -34.51
N GLY A 420 7.27 12.96 -35.18
CA GLY A 420 8.30 14.00 -35.26
C GLY A 420 9.46 13.81 -34.28
N VAL A 421 9.55 12.67 -33.58
CA VAL A 421 10.71 12.37 -32.73
C VAL A 421 11.90 12.00 -33.63
N ALA A 422 13.05 12.63 -33.40
CA ALA A 422 14.25 12.35 -34.17
C ALA A 422 14.72 10.89 -33.95
N PRO A 423 15.10 10.12 -35.00
CA PRO A 423 15.49 8.72 -34.87
C PRO A 423 16.60 8.45 -33.84
N GLU A 424 17.56 9.37 -33.73
CA GLU A 424 18.68 9.35 -32.77
C GLU A 424 18.27 9.61 -31.32
N HIS A 425 17.04 10.09 -31.09
CA HIS A 425 16.48 10.37 -29.77
C HIS A 425 15.62 9.22 -29.23
N ILE A 426 15.59 8.07 -29.92
CA ILE A 426 14.79 6.90 -29.55
C ILE A 426 15.73 5.76 -29.17
N ASP A 427 15.73 5.40 -27.88
CA ASP A 427 16.38 4.19 -27.35
C ASP A 427 15.35 3.04 -27.31
N ASP A 428 15.46 2.11 -28.26
CA ASP A 428 14.50 1.02 -28.49
C ASP A 428 15.11 -0.38 -28.43
N SER A 429 16.29 -0.51 -27.83
CA SER A 429 17.02 -1.79 -27.71
C SER A 429 17.02 -2.41 -26.30
N PRO A 430 15.90 -2.43 -25.55
CA PRO A 430 15.89 -3.00 -24.21
C PRO A 430 15.96 -4.54 -24.25
N PRO A 431 16.36 -5.20 -23.15
CA PRO A 431 16.33 -6.66 -23.06
C PRO A 431 14.91 -7.24 -23.19
N CYS A 432 14.80 -8.50 -23.64
CA CYS A 432 13.52 -9.20 -23.72
C CYS A 432 13.10 -9.75 -22.34
N THR A 433 11.92 -9.37 -21.83
CA THR A 433 11.40 -9.79 -20.51
C THR A 433 11.24 -11.31 -20.39
N LYS A 434 10.78 -11.97 -21.46
CA LYS A 434 10.59 -13.42 -21.46
C LYS A 434 11.91 -14.18 -21.47
N CYS A 435 12.91 -13.70 -22.22
CA CYS A 435 14.24 -14.34 -22.34
C CYS A 435 15.13 -14.16 -21.11
N ASN A 436 14.87 -13.16 -20.28
CA ASN A 436 15.70 -12.81 -19.11
C ASN A 436 14.88 -13.00 -17.81
N PRO A 437 14.48 -14.24 -17.47
CA PRO A 437 13.62 -14.52 -16.31
C PRO A 437 14.23 -14.15 -14.96
N GLU A 438 15.55 -14.14 -14.86
CA GLU A 438 16.29 -13.68 -13.70
C GLU A 438 16.11 -12.16 -13.51
N ARG A 439 16.09 -11.37 -14.58
CA ARG A 439 15.99 -9.91 -14.49
C ARG A 439 14.56 -9.39 -14.50
N PHE A 440 13.63 -10.08 -15.16
CA PHE A 440 12.30 -9.54 -15.45
C PHE A 440 11.16 -10.56 -15.29
N PHE A 441 10.04 -10.14 -14.68
CA PHE A 441 8.70 -10.73 -14.82
C PHE A 441 8.22 -10.74 -16.29
N SER A 442 7.45 -11.75 -16.65
CA SER A 442 6.87 -11.87 -17.98
C SER A 442 5.49 -12.49 -17.90
N TYR A 443 4.46 -11.80 -18.37
CA TYR A 443 3.09 -12.32 -18.36
C TYR A 443 2.96 -13.57 -19.23
N ARG A 444 3.62 -13.58 -20.39
CA ARG A 444 3.67 -14.71 -21.33
C ARG A 444 4.31 -15.95 -20.71
N ARG A 445 5.22 -15.79 -19.75
CA ARG A 445 5.89 -16.89 -19.04
C ARG A 445 5.16 -17.29 -17.76
N ASP A 446 4.84 -16.31 -16.93
CA ASP A 446 4.41 -16.49 -15.54
C ASP A 446 2.88 -16.44 -15.38
N GLY A 447 2.17 -16.00 -16.42
CA GLY A 447 0.71 -15.88 -16.44
C GLY A 447 0.17 -14.75 -15.57
N PHE A 448 -1.14 -14.79 -15.32
CA PHE A 448 -1.86 -13.75 -14.59
C PHE A 448 -1.45 -13.59 -13.12
N LEU A 449 -0.78 -14.57 -12.53
CA LEU A 449 -0.32 -14.47 -11.13
C LEU A 449 1.12 -13.93 -11.01
N GLY A 450 1.80 -13.70 -12.14
CA GLY A 450 3.16 -13.13 -12.17
C GLY A 450 3.21 -11.68 -11.71
N GLY A 451 4.39 -11.23 -11.28
CA GLY A 451 4.63 -9.84 -10.93
C GLY A 451 4.66 -8.90 -12.14
N VAL A 452 4.75 -7.60 -11.87
CA VAL A 452 4.96 -6.56 -12.90
C VAL A 452 6.09 -5.61 -12.50
N HIS A 453 6.73 -5.02 -13.51
CA HIS A 453 7.66 -3.90 -13.36
C HIS A 453 6.95 -2.58 -13.62
N MET A 454 7.73 -1.49 -13.59
CA MET A 454 7.33 -0.19 -14.12
C MET A 454 8.44 0.45 -14.94
N GLY A 455 8.08 1.29 -15.89
CA GLY A 455 8.89 2.44 -16.27
C GLY A 455 8.42 3.65 -15.48
N PHE A 456 9.33 4.50 -15.03
CA PHE A 456 8.99 5.75 -14.37
C PHE A 456 9.83 6.93 -14.87
N ILE A 457 9.27 8.12 -14.82
CA ILE A 457 9.98 9.38 -15.06
C ILE A 457 9.35 10.55 -14.28
N GLY A 458 10.16 11.46 -13.76
CA GLY A 458 9.70 12.70 -13.12
C GLY A 458 10.72 13.81 -13.28
N LEU A 459 10.29 15.06 -13.15
CA LEU A 459 11.17 16.23 -13.16
C LEU A 459 11.90 16.37 -11.81
N ARG A 460 13.20 16.68 -11.86
CA ARG A 460 14.01 17.03 -10.68
C ARG A 460 13.82 18.48 -10.26
#